data_AF-A0A961W450-F1
#
_entry.id   AF-A0A961W450-F1
#
_cell.length_a   1.000
_cell.length_b   1.000
_cell.length_c   1.000
_cell.angle_alpha   90.00
_cell.angle_beta   90.00
_cell.angle_gamma   90.00
#
_symmetry.space_group_name_H-M   'P 1'
#
loop_
_entity.id
_entity.type
_entity.pdbx_description
1 polymer ?
#
loop_
_entity_poly.entity_id
_entity_poly.type
_entity_poly.pdbx_seq_one_letter_code
_entity_poly.pdbx_strand_id
1 'polypeptide(L)'
;MSEADILQNLFDAIDAVLVVFSTFFAIVSGYVAALYFFLARAPLVLRTVAFSLLTIGLAFLGGTATVIEKLQEGLFAAWDRLERPIVPLQDLRNPLPGLYTAGFTQQQIGVGIGWIVALAVYVALFYLTFIYRWSAEGVPLTDKRR
;
A
#
# COMPACT_ATOMS: atom_id res chain seq x y z
N MET A 1 -14.22 21.03 19.55
CA MET A 1 -14.46 20.13 18.41
C MET A 1 -15.77 19.43 18.68
N SER A 2 -16.73 19.58 17.77
CA SER A 2 -18.02 18.92 17.87
C SER A 2 -17.93 17.45 17.42
N GLU A 3 -18.95 16.66 17.71
CA GLU A 3 -19.06 15.26 17.23
C GLU A 3 -19.05 15.19 15.69
N ALA A 4 -19.72 16.13 15.03
CA ALA A 4 -19.73 16.24 13.58
C ALA A 4 -18.33 16.50 13.00
N ASP A 5 -17.53 17.34 13.66
CA ASP A 5 -16.14 17.60 13.24
C ASP A 5 -15.28 16.33 13.32
N ILE A 6 -15.48 15.50 14.36
CA ILE A 6 -14.71 14.24 14.49
C ILE A 6 -15.11 13.24 13.42
N LEU A 7 -16.41 13.08 13.16
CA LEU A 7 -16.89 12.18 12.11
C LEU A 7 -16.41 12.61 10.73
N GLN A 8 -16.42 13.91 10.43
CA GLN A 8 -15.87 14.44 9.18
C GLN A 8 -14.38 14.10 9.05
N ASN A 9 -13.59 14.36 10.10
CA ASN A 9 -12.16 14.04 10.09
C ASN A 9 -11.88 12.52 9.97
N LEU A 10 -12.76 11.67 10.51
CA LEU A 10 -12.67 10.22 10.32
C LEU A 10 -12.94 9.82 8.87
N PHE A 11 -13.94 10.42 8.21
CA PHE A 11 -14.19 10.17 6.79
C PHE A 11 -13.05 10.67 5.90
N ASP A 12 -12.50 11.84 6.19
CA ASP A 12 -11.33 12.37 5.48
C ASP A 12 -10.12 11.44 5.64
N ALA A 13 -9.92 10.87 6.83
CA ALA A 13 -8.87 9.89 7.07
C ALA A 13 -9.09 8.58 6.29
N ILE A 14 -10.34 8.11 6.16
CA ILE A 14 -10.67 6.94 5.35
C ILE A 14 -10.37 7.20 3.86
N ASP A 15 -10.76 8.37 3.35
CA ASP A 15 -10.47 8.76 1.97
C ASP A 15 -8.95 8.83 1.72
N ALA A 16 -8.20 9.39 2.66
CA ALA A 16 -6.74 9.40 2.61
C ALA A 16 -6.13 7.99 2.52
N VAL A 17 -6.67 7.01 3.27
CA VAL A 17 -6.23 5.60 3.16
C VAL A 17 -6.51 5.04 1.77
N LEU A 18 -7.68 5.32 1.18
CA LEU A 18 -8.02 4.88 -0.18
C LEU A 18 -7.09 5.49 -1.23
N VAL A 19 -6.73 6.76 -1.07
CA VAL A 19 -5.76 7.45 -1.94
C VAL A 19 -4.38 6.81 -1.83
N VAL A 20 -3.92 6.53 -0.61
CA VAL A 20 -2.64 5.83 -0.38
C VAL A 20 -2.64 4.46 -1.06
N PHE A 21 -3.71 3.69 -0.88
CA PHE A 21 -3.86 2.37 -1.49
C PHE A 21 -3.86 2.44 -3.02
N SER A 22 -4.65 3.34 -3.62
CA SER A 22 -4.68 3.55 -5.07
C SER A 22 -3.30 3.95 -5.63
N THR A 23 -2.61 4.85 -4.94
CA THR A 23 -1.27 5.32 -5.31
C THR A 23 -0.25 4.17 -5.25
N PHE A 24 -0.34 3.30 -4.26
CA PHE A 24 0.48 2.09 -4.17
C PHE A 24 0.32 1.22 -5.42
N PHE A 25 -0.92 0.91 -5.81
CA PHE A 25 -1.19 0.12 -7.02
C PHE A 25 -0.69 0.81 -8.29
N ALA A 26 -0.82 2.13 -8.39
CA ALA A 26 -0.33 2.89 -9.53
C ALA A 26 1.21 2.79 -9.65
N ILE A 27 1.93 3.00 -8.55
CA ILE A 27 3.40 2.89 -8.52
C ILE A 27 3.84 1.47 -8.88
N VAL A 28 3.24 0.45 -8.26
CA VAL A 28 3.58 -0.96 -8.50
C VAL A 28 3.31 -1.33 -9.96
N SER A 29 2.15 -0.98 -10.49
CA SER A 29 1.76 -1.28 -11.88
C SER A 29 2.67 -0.57 -12.88
N GLY A 30 2.98 0.70 -12.64
CA GLY A 30 3.93 1.46 -13.46
C GLY A 30 5.33 0.84 -13.46
N TYR A 31 5.80 0.37 -12.30
CA TYR A 31 7.09 -0.30 -12.20
C TYR A 31 7.11 -1.67 -12.89
N VAL A 32 6.04 -2.45 -12.78
CA VAL A 32 5.89 -3.73 -13.51
C VAL A 32 5.89 -3.49 -15.02
N ALA A 33 5.17 -2.48 -15.51
CA ALA A 33 5.20 -2.09 -16.91
C ALA A 33 6.63 -1.68 -17.34
N ALA A 34 7.32 -0.87 -16.53
CA ALA A 34 8.70 -0.48 -16.79
C ALA A 34 9.65 -1.68 -16.88
N LEU A 35 9.53 -2.64 -15.95
CA LEU A 35 10.26 -3.91 -15.97
C LEU A 35 10.04 -4.63 -17.30
N TYR A 36 8.78 -4.81 -17.70
CA TYR A 36 8.43 -5.55 -18.92
C TYR A 36 8.93 -4.88 -20.19
N PHE A 37 8.78 -3.55 -20.33
CA PHE A 37 9.08 -2.85 -21.58
C PHE A 37 10.56 -2.50 -21.76
N PHE A 38 11.28 -2.10 -20.71
CA PHE A 38 12.65 -1.60 -20.87
C PHE A 38 13.62 -2.01 -19.76
N LEU A 39 13.18 -2.05 -18.49
CA LEU A 39 14.09 -2.34 -17.37
C LEU A 39 14.67 -3.76 -17.44
N ALA A 40 13.91 -4.73 -17.97
CA ALA A 40 14.37 -6.12 -18.16
C ALA A 40 15.60 -6.23 -19.08
N ARG A 41 15.82 -5.26 -19.97
CA ARG A 41 16.97 -5.21 -20.91
C ARG A 41 17.99 -4.13 -20.54
N ALA A 42 17.71 -3.32 -19.52
CA ALA A 42 18.57 -2.23 -19.10
C ALA A 42 19.85 -2.71 -18.39
N PRO A 43 20.95 -1.92 -18.44
CA PRO A 43 22.15 -2.18 -17.65
C PRO A 43 21.87 -2.08 -16.15
N LEU A 44 22.68 -2.78 -15.35
CA LEU A 44 22.47 -2.92 -13.90
C LEU A 44 22.40 -1.58 -13.16
N VAL A 45 23.15 -0.57 -13.60
CA VAL A 45 23.11 0.79 -13.03
C VAL A 45 21.72 1.40 -13.15
N LEU A 46 21.08 1.31 -14.33
CA LEU A 46 19.75 1.89 -14.55
C LEU A 46 18.68 1.16 -13.73
N ARG A 47 18.79 -0.16 -13.61
CA ARG A 47 17.89 -0.95 -12.74
C ARG A 47 18.01 -0.54 -11.27
N THR A 48 19.24 -0.32 -10.81
CA THR A 48 19.51 0.09 -9.43
C THR A 48 18.93 1.47 -9.15
N VAL A 49 19.11 2.43 -10.05
CA VAL A 49 18.52 3.77 -9.93
C VAL A 49 16.99 3.69 -9.91
N ALA A 50 16.38 2.97 -10.85
CA ALA A 50 14.93 2.83 -10.90
C ALA A 50 14.36 2.14 -9.65
N PHE A 51 14.99 1.08 -9.17
CA PHE A 51 14.58 0.38 -7.95
C PHE A 51 14.80 1.24 -6.70
N SER A 52 15.83 2.09 -6.68
CA SER A 52 16.04 3.06 -5.59
C SER A 52 14.92 4.10 -5.55
N LEU A 53 14.50 4.63 -6.70
CA LEU A 53 13.36 5.54 -6.80
C LEU A 53 12.05 4.87 -6.35
N LEU A 54 11.82 3.62 -6.76
CA LEU A 54 10.70 2.81 -6.25
C LEU A 54 10.75 2.68 -4.73
N THR A 55 11.91 2.35 -4.17
CA THR A 55 12.09 2.17 -2.72
C THR A 55 11.79 3.47 -1.97
N ILE A 56 12.29 4.61 -2.44
CA ILE A 56 12.01 5.92 -1.84
C ILE A 56 10.51 6.25 -1.93
N GLY A 57 9.88 6.00 -3.08
CA GLY A 57 8.45 6.23 -3.27
C GLY A 57 7.58 5.38 -2.34
N LEU A 58 7.90 4.09 -2.21
CA LEU A 58 7.19 3.18 -1.30
C LEU A 58 7.44 3.52 0.16
N ALA A 59 8.65 3.94 0.53
CA ALA A 59 8.98 4.38 1.88
C ALA A 59 8.20 5.66 2.25
N PHE A 60 8.13 6.63 1.34
CA PHE A 60 7.31 7.83 1.51
C PHE A 60 5.82 7.49 1.69
N LEU A 61 5.31 6.56 0.88
CA LEU A 61 3.93 6.14 0.94
C LEU A 61 3.61 5.38 2.25
N GLY A 62 4.51 4.49 2.69
CA GLY A 62 4.40 3.79 3.97
C GLY A 62 4.48 4.75 5.17
N GLY A 63 5.36 5.75 5.10
CA GLY A 63 5.42 6.82 6.10
C GLY A 63 4.12 7.61 6.17
N THR A 64 3.53 7.95 5.02
CA THR A 64 2.23 8.63 4.93
C THR A 64 1.12 7.78 5.56
N ALA A 65 1.07 6.47 5.26
CA ALA A 65 0.11 5.55 5.87
C ALA A 65 0.23 5.52 7.41
N THR A 66 1.47 5.51 7.93
CA THR A 66 1.74 5.51 9.37
C THR A 66 1.26 6.81 10.04
N VAL A 67 1.44 7.96 9.37
CA VAL A 67 0.93 9.25 9.86
C VAL A 67 -0.60 9.24 9.92
N ILE A 68 -1.26 8.73 8.87
CA ILE A 68 -2.73 8.62 8.83
C ILE A 68 -3.24 7.71 9.96
N GLU A 69 -2.59 6.57 10.20
CA GLU A 69 -2.91 5.67 11.31
C GLU A 69 -2.83 6.41 12.66
N LYS A 70 -1.77 7.18 12.90
CA LYS A 70 -1.61 7.98 14.13
C LYS A 70 -2.67 9.08 14.27
N LEU A 71 -3.06 9.71 13.16
CA LEU A 71 -4.15 10.68 13.16
C LEU A 71 -5.49 10.01 13.52
N GLN A 72 -5.79 8.85 12.93
CA GLN A 72 -6.99 8.08 13.27
C GLN A 72 -7.00 7.65 14.74
N GLU A 73 -5.88 7.17 15.28
CA GLU A 73 -5.74 6.85 16.71
C GLU A 73 -6.04 8.07 17.60
N GLY A 74 -5.53 9.25 17.22
CA GLY A 74 -5.80 10.51 17.92
C GLY A 74 -7.27 10.92 17.87
N LEU A 75 -7.94 10.74 16.73
CA LEU A 75 -9.38 10.98 16.58
C LEU A 75 -10.21 10.03 17.45
N PHE A 76 -9.82 8.75 17.52
CA PHE A 76 -10.47 7.78 18.42
C PHE A 76 -10.27 8.13 19.89
N ALA A 77 -9.09 8.60 20.28
CA ALA A 77 -8.85 9.07 21.65
C ALA A 77 -9.64 10.33 21.99
N ALA A 78 -9.90 11.20 21.01
CA ALA A 78 -10.78 12.36 21.18
C ALA A 78 -12.26 11.94 21.29
N TRP A 79 -12.68 10.95 20.50
CA TRP A 79 -14.04 10.39 20.54
C TRP A 79 -14.38 9.76 21.90
N ASP A 80 -13.43 9.03 22.49
CA ASP A 80 -13.60 8.36 23.79
C ASP A 80 -13.81 9.35 24.96
N ARG A 81 -13.42 10.62 24.78
CA ARG A 81 -13.57 11.68 25.80
C ARG A 81 -14.93 12.40 25.74
N LEU A 82 -15.80 12.06 24.79
CA LEU A 82 -17.14 12.64 24.70
C LEU A 82 -18.02 12.07 25.83
N GLU A 83 -18.73 12.94 26.56
CA GLU A 83 -19.59 12.54 27.70
C GLU A 83 -20.74 11.60 27.30
N ARG A 84 -21.19 11.65 26.04
CA ARG A 84 -22.25 10.79 25.48
C ARG A 84 -22.02 10.52 23.98
N PRO A 85 -21.16 9.56 23.61
CA PRO A 85 -20.98 9.21 22.21
C PRO A 85 -22.24 8.52 21.66
N ILE A 86 -22.73 8.95 20.49
CA ILE A 86 -23.89 8.34 19.83
C ILE A 86 -23.56 6.93 19.33
N VAL A 87 -22.30 6.70 18.97
CA VAL A 87 -21.80 5.40 18.49
C VAL A 87 -20.67 4.91 19.41
N PRO A 88 -20.76 3.68 19.94
CA PRO A 88 -19.69 3.07 20.73
C PRO A 88 -18.37 3.03 19.95
N LEU A 89 -17.26 3.36 20.61
CA LEU A 89 -15.93 3.35 19.99
C LEU A 89 -15.56 1.98 19.39
N GLN A 90 -16.06 0.89 19.98
CA GLN A 90 -15.85 -0.46 19.47
C GLN A 90 -16.45 -0.66 18.08
N ASP A 91 -17.62 -0.05 17.80
CA ASP A 91 -18.34 -0.20 16.55
C ASP A 91 -17.68 0.65 15.46
N LEU A 92 -17.07 1.78 15.84
CA LEU A 92 -16.20 2.59 14.95
C LEU A 92 -14.93 1.84 14.54
N ARG A 93 -14.31 1.12 15.48
CA ARG A 93 -13.06 0.36 15.25
C ARG A 93 -13.29 -1.01 14.62
N ASN A 94 -14.52 -1.51 14.66
CA ASN A 94 -14.90 -2.83 14.15
C ASN A 94 -16.28 -2.78 13.45
N PRO A 95 -16.36 -2.17 12.25
CA PRO A 95 -17.62 -2.03 11.53
C PRO A 95 -18.18 -3.37 11.01
N LEU A 96 -17.36 -4.44 10.94
CA LEU A 96 -17.84 -5.77 10.53
C LEU A 96 -18.19 -6.65 11.76
N PRO A 97 -19.47 -7.04 11.93
CA PRO A 97 -19.85 -7.92 13.02
C PRO A 97 -19.22 -9.31 12.86
N GLY A 98 -18.57 -9.80 13.93
CA GLY A 98 -18.00 -11.17 13.99
C GLY A 98 -16.48 -11.27 13.82
N LEU A 99 -15.79 -10.18 13.46
CA LEU A 99 -14.32 -10.11 13.36
C LEU A 99 -13.64 -9.71 14.69
N TYR A 100 -14.30 -9.96 15.83
CA TYR A 100 -13.73 -9.82 17.18
C TYR A 100 -12.77 -10.97 17.49
N THR A 101 -11.76 -11.17 16.65
CA THR A 101 -10.77 -12.21 16.85
C THR A 101 -9.68 -11.72 17.80
N ALA A 102 -9.65 -12.29 19.00
CA ALA A 102 -8.47 -12.33 19.88
C ALA A 102 -7.83 -10.96 20.27
N GLY A 103 -8.62 -9.96 20.60
CA GLY A 103 -8.11 -8.71 21.22
C GLY A 103 -7.47 -7.70 20.25
N PHE A 104 -7.49 -7.96 18.95
CA PHE A 104 -7.05 -7.01 17.91
C PHE A 104 -8.24 -6.31 17.27
N THR A 105 -8.10 -5.01 16.97
CA THR A 105 -9.14 -4.27 16.22
C THR A 105 -9.06 -4.59 14.73
N GLN A 106 -10.19 -4.51 14.02
CA GLN A 106 -10.21 -4.74 12.56
C GLN A 106 -9.26 -3.79 11.82
N GLN A 107 -9.14 -2.54 12.29
CA GLN A 107 -8.18 -1.57 11.79
C GLN A 107 -6.73 -2.07 11.90
N GLN A 108 -6.32 -2.58 13.06
CA GLN A 108 -4.97 -3.12 13.27
C GLN A 108 -4.68 -4.31 12.35
N ILE A 109 -5.67 -5.17 12.16
CA ILE A 109 -5.57 -6.29 11.20
C ILE A 109 -5.41 -5.75 9.78
N GLY A 110 -6.18 -4.75 9.38
CA GLY A 110 -6.10 -4.10 8.07
C GLY A 110 -4.73 -3.48 7.80
N VAL A 111 -4.19 -2.73 8.77
CA VAL A 111 -2.84 -2.15 8.71
C VAL A 111 -1.79 -3.26 8.58
N GLY A 112 -1.89 -4.32 9.38
CA GLY A 112 -0.98 -5.45 9.34
C GLY A 112 -0.97 -6.16 7.98
N ILE A 113 -2.16 -6.43 7.42
CA ILE A 113 -2.30 -7.00 6.07
C ILE A 113 -1.68 -6.07 5.02
N GLY A 114 -1.93 -4.75 5.12
CA GLY A 114 -1.36 -3.76 4.21
C GLY A 114 0.18 -3.80 4.19
N TRP A 115 0.82 -3.85 5.37
CA TRP A 115 2.27 -3.98 5.48
C TRP A 115 2.81 -5.29 4.93
N ILE A 116 2.13 -6.41 5.20
CA ILE A 116 2.52 -7.73 4.68
C ILE A 116 2.48 -7.73 3.14
N VAL A 117 1.39 -7.20 2.55
CA VAL A 117 1.25 -7.10 1.10
C VAL A 117 2.33 -6.18 0.51
N ALA A 118 2.57 -5.02 1.10
CA ALA A 118 3.59 -4.08 0.64
C ALA A 118 4.99 -4.72 0.66
N LEU A 119 5.34 -5.44 1.73
CA LEU A 119 6.61 -6.14 1.84
C LEU A 119 6.73 -7.27 0.81
N ALA A 120 5.68 -8.06 0.63
CA ALA A 120 5.65 -9.14 -0.35
C ALA A 120 5.86 -8.61 -1.78
N VAL A 121 5.18 -7.51 -2.13
CA VAL A 121 5.36 -6.84 -3.43
C VAL A 121 6.78 -6.29 -3.57
N TYR A 122 7.32 -5.64 -2.54
CA TYR A 122 8.68 -5.11 -2.57
C TYR A 122 9.72 -6.20 -2.85
N VAL A 123 9.63 -7.32 -2.14
CA VAL A 123 10.52 -8.48 -2.32
C VAL A 123 10.35 -9.11 -3.70
N ALA A 124 9.11 -9.26 -4.18
CA ALA A 124 8.83 -9.78 -5.52
C ALA A 124 9.44 -8.89 -6.62
N LEU A 125 9.27 -7.57 -6.51
CA LEU A 125 9.83 -6.62 -7.47
C LEU A 125 11.36 -6.59 -7.41
N PHE A 126 11.96 -6.72 -6.23
CA PHE A 126 13.41 -6.87 -6.08
C PHE A 126 13.92 -8.10 -6.84
N TYR A 127 13.29 -9.26 -6.59
CA TYR A 127 13.62 -10.50 -7.28
C TYR A 127 13.50 -10.35 -8.80
N LEU A 128 12.39 -9.78 -9.29
CA LEU A 128 12.16 -9.57 -10.73
C LEU A 128 13.13 -8.57 -11.37
N THR A 129 13.62 -7.60 -10.60
CA THR A 129 14.54 -6.56 -11.09
C THR A 129 15.96 -7.10 -11.24
N PHE A 130 16.45 -7.83 -10.24
CA PHE A 130 17.88 -8.17 -10.13
C PHE A 130 18.20 -9.65 -10.38
N ILE A 131 17.30 -10.57 -10.00
CA ILE A 131 17.60 -12.00 -9.97
C ILE A 131 16.95 -12.72 -11.16
N TYR A 132 15.70 -12.37 -11.46
CA TYR A 132 14.96 -13.02 -12.53
C TYR A 132 15.61 -12.79 -13.89
N ARG A 133 15.91 -13.89 -14.59
CA ARG A 133 16.43 -13.86 -15.96
C ARG A 133 15.26 -13.82 -16.92
N TRP A 134 15.01 -12.64 -17.47
CA TRP A 134 14.07 -12.45 -18.56
C TRP A 134 14.62 -13.17 -19.81
N SER A 135 13.99 -14.28 -20.21
CA SER A 135 14.35 -15.04 -21.42
C SER A 135 14.28 -14.12 -22.64
N ALA A 136 15.32 -14.16 -23.48
CA ALA A 136 15.39 -13.43 -24.74
C ALA A 136 14.65 -14.16 -25.89
N GLU A 137 13.63 -14.96 -25.58
CA GLU A 137 12.90 -15.72 -26.60
C GLU A 137 11.75 -14.89 -27.18
N GLY A 138 11.96 -14.42 -28.41
CA GLY A 138 10.96 -13.70 -29.19
C GLY A 138 11.37 -13.57 -30.66
N VAL A 139 11.02 -14.62 -31.44
CA VAL A 139 11.10 -14.80 -32.91
C VAL A 139 12.42 -15.40 -33.43
N PRO A 140 12.49 -16.73 -33.66
CA PRO A 140 13.40 -17.25 -34.68
C PRO A 140 12.94 -16.68 -36.02
N LEU A 141 13.81 -15.89 -36.67
CA LEU A 141 13.65 -15.61 -38.09
C LEU A 141 13.83 -16.93 -38.82
N THR A 142 12.74 -17.68 -39.03
CA THR A 142 12.72 -18.75 -40.01
C THR A 142 12.86 -18.10 -41.38
N ASP A 143 14.11 -17.90 -41.78
CA ASP A 143 14.52 -17.65 -43.15
C ASP A 143 14.19 -18.91 -43.97
N LYS A 144 12.96 -18.96 -44.49
CA LYS A 144 12.59 -19.87 -45.57
C LYS A 144 12.95 -19.21 -46.90
N ARG A 145 14.24 -19.15 -47.21
CA ARG A 145 14.73 -19.16 -48.59
C ARG A 145 15.48 -20.46 -48.83
N ARG A 146 14.79 -21.45 -49.40
CA ARG A 146 15.30 -22.44 -50.34
C ARG A 146 14.12 -23.15 -51.00
#